data_AF-A0A9E1LMD9-F1
#
_entry.id   AF-A0A9E1LMD9-F1
#
_cell.length_a   1.000
_cell.length_b   1.000
_cell.length_c   1.000
_cell.angle_alpha   90.00
_cell.angle_beta   90.00
_cell.angle_gamma   90.00
#
_symmetry.space_group_name_H-M   'P 1'
#
loop_
_entity.id
_entity.type
_entity.pdbx_description
1 polymer ?
#
loop_
_entity_poly.entity_id
_entity_poly.type
_entity_poly.pdbx_seq_one_letter_code
_entity_poly.pdbx_strand_id
1 'polypeptide(L)'
;MHSLEQHHGVSEEWGIPLGGLVWPRPYFPTRAERALVISQNLPGWAIAGAHTAGWVWTGMGYPTPWAVLRQEYPGLSPLERSSWRARLHSPRHQRVEQLGPLRVLDPQSCATDILLHTTNIDAGATQLLFLLPSDSSPIALLEGRRASAAQHQHAQKICERWRWLRKTYPDITR
;
A
#
# COMPACT_ATOMS: atom_id res chain seq x y z
N MET A 1 16.54 -6.21 -41.35
CA MET A 1 16.57 -5.25 -40.23
C MET A 1 15.23 -4.54 -40.20
N HIS A 2 14.31 -4.97 -39.34
CA HIS A 2 13.02 -4.30 -39.13
C HIS A 2 13.10 -3.44 -37.86
N SER A 3 12.73 -2.17 -38.01
CA SER A 3 12.78 -1.14 -36.97
C SER A 3 11.74 -1.38 -35.87
N LEU A 4 12.15 -1.11 -34.63
CA LEU A 4 11.48 -1.37 -33.35
C LEU A 4 10.55 -0.21 -32.91
N GLU A 5 9.77 0.38 -33.82
CA GLU A 5 9.02 1.63 -33.53
C GLU A 5 7.49 1.55 -33.66
N GLN A 6 6.86 0.37 -33.55
CA GLN A 6 5.40 0.27 -33.69
C GLN A 6 4.71 -0.66 -32.68
N HIS A 7 4.95 -0.45 -31.39
CA HIS A 7 4.01 -0.92 -30.38
C HIS A 7 3.42 0.25 -29.57
N HIS A 8 2.34 0.75 -30.15
CA HIS A 8 1.11 1.17 -29.49
C HIS A 8 1.24 2.22 -28.39
N GLY A 9 1.10 3.48 -28.80
CA GLY A 9 0.45 4.49 -27.97
C GLY A 9 -0.94 3.98 -27.61
N VAL A 10 -1.08 3.50 -26.37
CA VAL A 10 -2.38 3.42 -25.72
C VAL A 10 -2.83 4.87 -25.55
N SER A 11 -3.88 5.27 -26.26
CA SER A 11 -4.57 6.54 -26.00
C SER A 11 -4.90 6.59 -24.51
N GLU A 12 -4.46 7.66 -23.82
CA GLU A 12 -4.68 7.88 -22.39
C GLU A 12 -6.17 7.76 -21.99
N GLU A 13 -7.08 7.86 -22.95
CA GLU A 13 -8.53 7.75 -22.76
C GLU A 13 -9.03 6.35 -22.33
N TRP A 14 -8.23 5.29 -22.48
CA TRP A 14 -8.64 3.91 -22.15
C TRP A 14 -7.90 3.30 -20.95
N GLY A 15 -6.94 4.02 -20.37
CA GLY A 15 -6.20 3.54 -19.20
C GLY A 15 -7.02 3.68 -17.91
N ILE A 16 -6.85 2.75 -16.98
CA ILE A 16 -7.47 2.88 -15.65
C ILE A 16 -6.57 3.79 -14.79
N PRO A 17 -7.04 4.95 -14.31
CA PRO A 17 -6.26 5.80 -13.42
C PRO A 17 -6.16 5.17 -12.03
N LEU A 18 -4.94 5.06 -11.50
CA LEU A 18 -4.61 4.45 -10.22
C LEU A 18 -3.90 5.47 -9.31
N GLY A 19 -4.56 6.60 -9.05
CA GLY A 19 -3.99 7.67 -8.23
C GLY A 19 -2.78 8.34 -8.90
N GLY A 20 -2.94 8.79 -10.14
CA GLY A 20 -1.84 9.43 -10.89
C GLY A 20 -0.88 8.46 -11.59
N LEU A 21 -1.08 7.15 -11.43
CA LEU A 21 -0.56 6.15 -12.35
C LEU A 21 -1.61 5.80 -13.41
N VAL A 22 -1.17 5.39 -14.60
CA VAL A 22 -2.05 4.88 -15.66
C VAL A 22 -1.80 3.39 -15.84
N TRP A 23 -2.85 2.58 -15.72
CA TRP A 23 -2.80 1.17 -16.09
C TRP A 23 -3.27 0.99 -17.53
N PRO A 24 -2.40 0.52 -18.44
CA PRO A 24 -2.67 0.56 -19.87
C PRO A 24 -3.51 -0.63 -20.38
N ARG A 25 -3.99 -1.51 -19.51
CA ARG A 25 -4.72 -2.73 -19.89
C ARG A 25 -6.20 -2.66 -19.50
N PRO A 26 -7.12 -3.29 -20.26
CA PRO A 26 -8.57 -3.16 -20.07
C PRO A 26 -9.12 -4.05 -18.93
N TYR A 27 -8.32 -4.35 -17.91
CA TYR A 27 -8.71 -5.18 -16.77
C TYR A 27 -7.99 -4.73 -15.50
N PHE A 28 -8.48 -5.12 -14.32
CA PHE A 28 -7.83 -4.76 -13.06
C PHE A 28 -6.50 -5.50 -12.86
N PRO A 29 -5.39 -4.82 -12.52
CA PRO A 29 -4.08 -5.45 -12.44
C PRO A 29 -4.05 -6.55 -11.37
N THR A 30 -3.46 -7.69 -11.71
CA THR A 30 -3.15 -8.77 -10.77
C THR A 30 -2.14 -8.33 -9.72
N ARG A 31 -1.99 -9.08 -8.62
CA ARG A 31 -1.02 -8.76 -7.56
C ARG A 31 0.41 -8.60 -8.10
N ALA A 32 0.83 -9.50 -8.99
CA ALA A 32 2.17 -9.46 -9.59
C ALA A 32 2.35 -8.21 -10.47
N GLU A 33 1.34 -7.86 -11.26
CA GLU A 33 1.35 -6.64 -12.08
C GLU A 33 1.35 -5.37 -11.22
N ARG A 34 0.56 -5.34 -10.15
CA ARG A 34 0.59 -4.25 -9.18
C ARG A 34 1.99 -4.09 -8.57
N ALA A 35 2.61 -5.19 -8.14
CA ALA A 35 3.97 -5.16 -7.62
C ALA A 35 4.98 -4.62 -8.65
N LEU A 36 4.86 -5.05 -9.91
CA LEU A 36 5.72 -4.58 -11.00
C LEU A 36 5.55 -3.06 -11.25
N VAL A 37 4.31 -2.58 -11.36
CA VAL A 37 4.03 -1.14 -11.55
C VAL A 37 4.64 -0.32 -10.43
N ILE A 38 4.48 -0.74 -9.18
CA ILE A 38 5.05 -0.03 -8.03
C ILE A 38 6.59 -0.07 -8.08
N SER A 39 7.20 -1.20 -8.43
CA SER A 39 8.66 -1.31 -8.51
C SER A 39 9.30 -0.40 -9.56
N GLN A 40 8.57 -0.06 -10.63
CA GLN A 40 9.04 0.84 -11.68
C GLN A 40 9.02 2.31 -11.24
N ASN A 41 8.23 2.64 -10.21
CA ASN A 41 8.02 4.00 -9.73
C ASN A 41 8.69 4.28 -8.38
N LEU A 42 9.17 3.24 -7.69
CA LEU A 42 9.90 3.36 -6.43
C LEU A 42 11.40 3.12 -6.65
N PRO A 43 12.27 3.82 -5.89
CA PRO A 43 13.69 3.54 -5.95
C PRO A 43 13.99 2.16 -5.38
N GLY A 44 15.04 1.48 -5.88
CA GLY A 44 15.34 0.09 -5.54
C GLY A 44 15.61 -0.18 -4.05
N TRP A 45 15.89 0.86 -3.25
CA TRP A 45 16.04 0.74 -1.79
C TRP A 45 14.70 0.70 -1.04
N ALA A 46 13.62 1.19 -1.64
CA ALA A 46 12.34 1.40 -0.98
C ALA A 46 11.60 0.10 -0.70
N ILE A 47 10.91 0.09 0.44
CA ILE A 47 9.98 -0.95 0.82
C ILE A 47 8.59 -0.32 0.79
N ALA A 48 7.67 -0.85 0.00
CA ALA A 48 6.29 -0.38 0.00
C ALA A 48 5.64 -0.62 1.37
N GLY A 49 5.06 0.43 1.96
CA GLY A 49 4.38 0.41 3.25
C GLY A 49 2.97 1.01 3.18
N ALA A 50 2.28 1.03 4.32
CA ALA A 50 0.93 1.54 4.52
C ALA A 50 0.00 1.29 3.32
N HIS A 51 -0.64 2.34 2.79
CA HIS A 51 -1.60 2.20 1.69
C HIS A 51 -0.97 1.85 0.34
N THR A 52 0.32 2.13 0.12
CA THR A 52 1.03 1.68 -1.09
C THR A 52 1.17 0.15 -1.08
N ALA A 53 1.57 -0.43 0.04
CA ALA A 53 1.56 -1.90 0.22
C ALA A 53 0.13 -2.45 0.19
N GLY A 54 -0.81 -1.77 0.85
CA GLY A 54 -2.22 -2.16 0.88
C GLY A 54 -2.83 -2.27 -0.52
N TRP A 55 -2.48 -1.34 -1.41
CA TRP A 55 -2.89 -1.38 -2.81
C TRP A 55 -2.24 -2.55 -3.56
N VAL A 56 -0.96 -2.86 -3.32
CA VAL A 56 -0.31 -4.05 -3.92
C VAL A 56 -1.04 -5.32 -3.52
N TRP A 57 -1.40 -5.48 -2.24
CA TRP A 57 -2.08 -6.68 -1.76
C TRP A 57 -3.51 -6.79 -2.24
N THR A 58 -4.27 -5.70 -2.18
CA THR A 58 -5.74 -5.74 -2.33
C THR A 58 -6.25 -5.20 -3.66
N GLY A 59 -5.49 -4.33 -4.33
CA GLY A 59 -5.96 -3.54 -5.46
C GLY A 59 -6.92 -2.39 -5.07
N MET A 60 -7.21 -2.22 -3.77
CA MET A 60 -8.17 -1.24 -3.27
C MET A 60 -7.52 0.08 -2.92
N GLY A 61 -8.27 1.17 -3.09
CA GLY A 61 -7.80 2.53 -2.88
C GLY A 61 -6.81 2.97 -3.95
N TYR A 62 -5.85 3.80 -3.55
CA TYR A 62 -4.82 4.32 -4.43
C TYR A 62 -3.43 4.04 -3.86
N PRO A 63 -2.43 3.77 -4.70
CA PRO A 63 -1.08 3.50 -4.23
C PRO A 63 -0.30 4.79 -3.90
N THR A 64 -0.78 5.96 -4.34
CA THR A 64 -0.18 7.27 -4.10
C THR A 64 -1.00 8.10 -3.07
N PRO A 65 -0.38 9.11 -2.43
CA PRO A 65 1.05 9.46 -2.45
C PRO A 65 1.92 8.32 -1.90
N TRP A 66 3.16 8.15 -2.35
CA TRP A 66 3.96 6.98 -1.96
C TRP A 66 4.22 6.89 -0.46
N ALA A 67 3.75 5.82 0.18
CA ALA A 67 4.13 5.43 1.53
C ALA A 67 5.24 4.38 1.47
N VAL A 68 6.46 4.81 1.79
CA VAL A 68 7.64 3.96 1.71
C VAL A 68 8.39 3.89 3.03
N LEU A 69 8.96 2.72 3.28
CA LEU A 69 9.92 2.47 4.33
C LEU A 69 11.33 2.34 3.73
N ARG A 70 12.33 2.60 4.56
CA ARG A 70 13.74 2.37 4.24
C ARG A 70 14.41 1.51 5.30
N GLN A 71 15.43 0.77 4.91
CA GLN A 71 16.34 0.15 5.88
C GLN A 71 17.14 1.23 6.62
N GLU A 72 17.63 0.89 7.81
CA GLU A 72 18.55 1.78 8.54
C GLU A 72 19.90 1.88 7.83
N TYR A 73 20.39 0.75 7.31
CA TYR A 73 21.66 0.63 6.60
C TYR A 73 21.49 -0.10 5.25
N PRO A 74 22.19 0.34 4.18
CA PRO A 74 22.96 1.59 4.12
C PRO A 74 22.03 2.81 4.21
N GLY A 75 22.54 3.91 4.76
CA GLY A 75 21.81 5.16 4.85
C GLY A 75 21.52 5.73 3.45
N LEU A 76 20.38 6.42 3.30
CA LEU A 76 20.05 7.10 2.05
C LEU A 76 20.95 8.32 1.82
N SER A 77 21.34 8.52 0.57
CA SER A 77 22.08 9.72 0.16
C SER A 77 21.28 10.99 0.50
N PRO A 78 21.95 12.14 0.71
CA PRO A 78 21.26 13.40 0.96
C PRO A 78 20.22 13.76 -0.12
N LEU A 79 20.53 13.48 -1.39
CA LEU A 79 19.63 13.71 -2.52
C LEU A 79 18.36 12.87 -2.38
N GLU A 80 18.50 11.56 -2.15
CA GLU A 80 17.37 10.65 -1.95
C GLU A 80 16.50 11.06 -0.76
N ARG A 81 17.11 11.52 0.35
CA ARG A 81 16.37 12.02 1.52
C ARG A 81 15.57 13.29 1.25
N SER A 82 16.01 14.12 0.30
CA SER A 82 15.26 15.32 -0.10
C SER A 82 14.10 14.98 -1.03
N SER A 83 14.25 13.96 -1.87
CA SER A 83 13.22 13.51 -2.81
C SER A 83 12.15 12.62 -2.15
N TRP A 84 12.52 11.87 -1.11
CA TRP A 84 11.64 10.86 -0.50
C TRP A 84 11.45 11.06 1.00
N ARG A 85 10.18 11.09 1.41
CA ARG A 85 9.77 10.99 2.82
C ARG A 85 9.59 9.53 3.23
N ALA A 86 10.68 8.85 3.49
CA ALA A 86 10.68 7.44 3.92
C ALA A 86 10.73 7.29 5.44
N ARG A 87 9.85 6.43 5.98
CA ARG A 87 9.91 6.03 7.40
C ARG A 87 10.93 4.90 7.59
N LEU A 88 11.44 4.75 8.80
CA LEU A 88 12.37 3.66 9.10
C LEU A 88 11.60 2.33 9.21
N HIS A 89 12.07 1.30 8.50
CA HIS A 89 11.58 -0.08 8.67
C HIS A 89 12.03 -0.60 10.03
N SER A 90 11.13 -1.25 10.76
CA SER A 90 11.42 -1.89 12.04
C SER A 90 11.35 -3.41 11.94
N PRO A 91 12.48 -4.12 11.74
CA PRO A 91 12.48 -5.58 11.57
C PRO A 91 11.89 -6.36 12.76
N ARG A 92 11.92 -5.78 13.96
CA ARG A 92 11.31 -6.35 15.19
C ARG A 92 9.79 -6.47 15.08
N HIS A 93 9.19 -5.67 14.20
CA HIS A 93 7.78 -5.32 14.26
C HIS A 93 7.07 -5.45 12.92
N GLN A 94 7.85 -5.45 11.84
CA GLN A 94 7.40 -5.44 10.46
C GLN A 94 8.18 -6.48 9.68
N ARG A 95 7.45 -7.36 9.00
CA ARG A 95 7.99 -8.33 8.06
C ARG A 95 7.87 -7.80 6.64
N VAL A 96 8.87 -8.10 5.83
CA VAL A 96 8.96 -7.71 4.42
C VAL A 96 8.92 -8.97 3.57
N GLU A 97 8.15 -8.92 2.50
CA GLU A 97 8.09 -9.91 1.44
C GLU A 97 8.68 -9.34 0.14
N GLN A 98 9.17 -10.25 -0.70
CA GLN A 98 9.66 -9.94 -2.03
C GLN A 98 8.64 -10.41 -3.07
N LEU A 99 8.04 -9.46 -3.79
CA LEU A 99 7.12 -9.73 -4.90
C LEU A 99 7.77 -9.30 -6.22
N GLY A 100 8.43 -10.24 -6.89
CA GLY A 100 9.26 -9.95 -8.06
C GLY A 100 10.36 -8.95 -7.69
N PRO A 101 10.48 -7.78 -8.36
CA PRO A 101 11.46 -6.75 -7.99
C PRO A 101 11.07 -5.88 -6.78
N LEU A 102 9.81 -5.94 -6.31
CA LEU A 102 9.32 -5.09 -5.23
C LEU A 102 9.55 -5.71 -3.85
N ARG A 103 10.08 -4.92 -2.92
CA ARG A 103 10.02 -5.19 -1.48
C ARG A 103 8.77 -4.54 -0.91
N VAL A 104 7.95 -5.30 -0.18
CA VAL A 104 6.66 -4.83 0.35
C VAL A 104 6.44 -5.39 1.76
N LEU A 105 5.78 -4.66 2.64
CA LEU A 105 5.34 -5.23 3.91
C LEU A 105 4.43 -6.43 3.68
N ASP A 106 4.57 -7.48 4.50
CA ASP A 106 3.60 -8.59 4.50
C ASP A 106 2.18 -8.09 4.86
N PRO A 107 1.11 -8.86 4.58
CA PRO A 107 -0.26 -8.41 4.83
C PRO A 107 -0.53 -7.95 6.27
N GLN A 108 0.01 -8.67 7.26
CA GLN A 108 -0.21 -8.33 8.67
C GLN A 108 0.52 -7.05 9.08
N SER A 109 1.79 -6.90 8.73
CA SER A 109 2.56 -5.68 8.98
C SER A 109 1.97 -4.50 8.23
N CYS A 110 1.49 -4.72 7.00
CA CYS A 110 0.80 -3.72 6.20
C CYS A 110 -0.48 -3.24 6.89
N ALA A 111 -1.30 -4.14 7.46
CA ALA A 111 -2.51 -3.76 8.19
C ALA A 111 -2.19 -2.89 9.42
N THR A 112 -1.19 -3.27 10.23
CA THR A 112 -0.71 -2.42 11.34
C THR A 112 -0.24 -1.06 10.83
N ASP A 113 0.51 -1.04 9.72
CA ASP A 113 1.07 0.18 9.16
C ASP A 113 0.00 1.11 8.57
N ILE A 114 -1.07 0.56 7.98
CA ILE A 114 -2.24 1.31 7.52
C ILE A 114 -2.92 2.00 8.71
N LEU A 115 -3.18 1.28 9.81
CA LEU A 115 -3.82 1.85 11.00
C LEU A 115 -3.06 3.04 11.59
N LEU A 116 -1.72 3.00 11.51
CA LEU A 116 -0.86 3.99 12.16
C LEU A 116 -0.42 5.14 11.26
N HIS A 117 -0.43 4.95 9.93
CA HIS A 117 0.30 5.85 9.03
C HIS A 117 -0.38 6.16 7.70
N THR A 118 -1.51 5.52 7.36
CA THR A 118 -2.31 6.03 6.24
C THR A 118 -2.89 7.40 6.60
N THR A 119 -3.22 8.20 5.60
CA THR A 119 -3.93 9.47 5.80
C THR A 119 -5.39 9.39 5.39
N ASN A 120 -5.70 8.54 4.40
CA ASN A 120 -7.04 8.36 3.88
C ASN A 120 -7.77 7.24 4.65
N ILE A 121 -8.74 7.64 5.48
CA ILE A 121 -9.51 6.72 6.34
C ILE A 121 -10.33 5.73 5.51
N ASP A 122 -10.97 6.18 4.43
CA ASP A 122 -11.79 5.33 3.56
C ASP A 122 -10.95 4.29 2.82
N ALA A 123 -9.84 4.72 2.22
CA ALA A 123 -8.92 3.82 1.54
C ALA A 123 -8.30 2.82 2.52
N GLY A 124 -7.85 3.29 3.68
CA GLY A 124 -7.30 2.43 4.73
C GLY A 124 -8.31 1.41 5.24
N ALA A 125 -9.53 1.84 5.56
CA ALA A 125 -10.60 0.95 6.01
C ALA A 125 -10.97 -0.09 4.93
N THR A 126 -11.04 0.32 3.67
CA THR A 126 -11.31 -0.58 2.55
C THR A 126 -10.16 -1.56 2.37
N GLN A 127 -8.90 -1.15 2.45
CA GLN A 127 -7.77 -2.07 2.35
C GLN A 127 -7.74 -3.07 3.51
N LEU A 128 -8.00 -2.64 4.74
CA LEU A 128 -8.09 -3.54 5.90
C LEU A 128 -9.21 -4.57 5.75
N LEU A 129 -10.28 -4.24 5.04
CA LEU A 129 -11.39 -5.14 4.78
C LEU A 129 -10.99 -6.37 3.96
N PHE A 130 -10.06 -6.19 3.00
CA PHE A 130 -9.56 -7.27 2.16
C PHE A 130 -8.25 -7.89 2.68
N LEU A 131 -7.54 -7.21 3.59
CA LEU A 131 -6.33 -7.74 4.21
C LEU A 131 -6.61 -8.67 5.39
N LEU A 132 -7.68 -8.41 6.15
CA LEU A 132 -7.95 -9.09 7.40
C LEU A 132 -9.15 -10.04 7.28
N PRO A 133 -9.09 -11.23 7.90
CA PRO A 133 -10.22 -12.14 8.02
C PRO A 133 -11.46 -11.49 8.64
N SER A 134 -12.63 -12.05 8.31
CA SER A 134 -13.94 -11.58 8.77
C SER A 134 -14.15 -11.65 10.31
N ASP A 135 -13.39 -12.44 11.04
CA ASP A 135 -13.47 -12.51 12.51
C ASP A 135 -12.43 -11.61 13.21
N SER A 136 -11.59 -10.91 12.45
CA SER A 136 -10.51 -10.10 13.00
C SER A 136 -11.00 -8.80 13.64
N SER A 137 -10.26 -8.33 14.64
CA SER A 137 -10.38 -6.99 15.20
C SER A 137 -9.15 -6.17 14.80
N PRO A 138 -9.25 -5.22 13.84
CA PRO A 138 -8.07 -4.48 13.37
C PRO A 138 -7.35 -3.76 14.51
N ILE A 139 -8.09 -3.25 15.51
CA ILE A 139 -7.48 -2.54 16.64
C ILE A 139 -6.60 -3.44 17.50
N ALA A 140 -6.86 -4.75 17.55
CA ALA A 140 -6.03 -5.71 18.30
C ALA A 140 -4.61 -5.81 17.73
N LEU A 141 -4.40 -5.45 16.45
CA LEU A 141 -3.06 -5.38 15.84
C LEU A 141 -2.16 -4.31 16.47
N LEU A 142 -2.75 -3.38 17.24
CA LEU A 142 -2.02 -2.32 17.95
C LEU A 142 -1.67 -2.71 19.39
N GLU A 143 -2.10 -3.87 19.88
CA GLU A 143 -1.75 -4.34 21.22
C GLU A 143 -0.23 -4.47 21.37
N GLY A 144 0.32 -3.90 22.45
CA GLY A 144 1.76 -3.86 22.69
C GLY A 144 2.55 -2.95 21.74
N ARG A 145 1.89 -2.17 20.87
CA ARG A 145 2.53 -1.16 20.01
C ARG A 145 2.55 0.19 20.71
N ARG A 146 3.67 0.91 20.59
CA ARG A 146 3.72 2.32 20.97
C ARG A 146 3.14 3.14 19.82
N ALA A 147 2.09 3.89 20.10
CA ALA A 147 1.50 4.86 19.20
C ALA A 147 1.16 6.13 19.97
N SER A 148 1.24 7.28 19.30
CA SER A 148 0.84 8.56 19.88
C SER A 148 -0.68 8.64 20.05
N ALA A 149 -1.16 9.57 20.87
CA ALA A 149 -2.60 9.81 21.02
C ALA A 149 -3.28 10.12 19.68
N ALA A 150 -2.62 10.89 18.81
CA ALA A 150 -3.12 11.18 17.46
C ALA A 150 -3.20 9.92 16.58
N GLN A 151 -2.21 9.04 16.66
CA GLN A 151 -2.23 7.76 15.92
C GLN A 151 -3.33 6.83 16.44
N HIS A 152 -3.53 6.74 17.76
CA HIS A 152 -4.64 5.97 18.33
C HIS A 152 -6.00 6.50 17.87
N GLN A 153 -6.22 7.82 17.94
CA GLN A 153 -7.46 8.42 17.47
C GLN A 153 -7.68 8.17 15.97
N HIS A 154 -6.61 8.25 15.16
CA HIS A 154 -6.68 7.96 13.74
C HIS A 154 -7.05 6.48 13.47
N ALA A 155 -6.37 5.54 14.15
CA ALA A 155 -6.67 4.11 14.04
C ALA A 155 -8.10 3.78 14.44
N GLN A 156 -8.63 4.43 15.49
CA GLN A 156 -10.03 4.29 15.91
C GLN A 156 -11.00 4.68 14.79
N LYS A 157 -10.78 5.83 14.13
CA LYS A 157 -11.61 6.27 12.99
C LYS A 157 -11.58 5.28 11.84
N ILE A 158 -10.41 4.72 11.53
CA ILE A 158 -10.30 3.64 10.52
C ILE A 158 -11.10 2.41 10.95
N CYS A 159 -10.98 1.97 12.20
CA CYS A 159 -11.70 0.81 12.71
C CYS A 159 -13.22 1.02 12.72
N GLU A 160 -13.69 2.23 13.03
CA GLU A 160 -15.11 2.62 12.93
C GLU A 160 -15.59 2.52 11.48
N ARG A 161 -14.82 3.08 10.54
CA ARG A 161 -15.16 3.04 9.12
C ARG A 161 -15.15 1.60 8.57
N TRP A 162 -14.18 0.79 8.96
CA TRP A 162 -14.10 -0.62 8.60
C TRP A 162 -15.32 -1.40 9.12
N ARG A 163 -15.72 -1.20 10.39
CA ARG A 163 -16.94 -1.81 10.95
C ARG A 163 -18.19 -1.38 10.18
N TRP A 164 -18.29 -0.11 9.83
CA TRP A 164 -19.40 0.41 9.03
C TRP A 164 -19.44 -0.25 7.64
N LEU A 165 -18.31 -0.34 6.94
CA LEU A 165 -18.24 -0.98 5.61
C LEU A 165 -18.72 -2.43 5.66
N ARG A 166 -18.31 -3.18 6.68
CA ARG A 166 -18.75 -4.57 6.88
C ARG A 166 -20.25 -4.71 7.12
N LYS A 167 -20.84 -3.78 7.88
CA LYS A 167 -22.28 -3.78 8.14
C LYS A 167 -23.07 -3.39 6.90
N THR A 168 -22.59 -2.39 6.15
CA THR A 168 -23.30 -1.84 4.99
C THR A 168 -23.21 -2.74 3.76
N TYR A 169 -22.08 -3.44 3.58
CA TYR A 169 -21.84 -4.26 2.39
C TYR A 169 -21.49 -5.71 2.78
N PRO A 170 -22.44 -6.49 3.31
CA PRO A 170 -22.16 -7.87 3.76
C PRO A 170 -21.71 -8.78 2.62
N ASP A 171 -22.16 -8.55 1.39
CA ASP A 171 -21.97 -9.46 0.25
C ASP A 171 -20.53 -9.43 -0.31
N ILE A 172 -19.81 -8.34 -0.06
CA ILE A 172 -18.37 -8.20 -0.38
C ILE A 172 -17.47 -8.42 0.83
N THR A 173 -18.04 -8.73 2.01
CA THR A 173 -17.30 -8.79 3.29
C THR A 173 -17.53 -10.07 4.09
N ARG A 174 -18.20 -11.07 3.51
CA ARG A 174 -18.37 -12.42 4.06
C ARG A 174 -17.42 -13.41 3.42
#